data_AF-A0A932GQK9-F1
#
_entry.id   AF-A0A932GQK9-F1
#
_cell.length_a   1.000
_cell.length_b   1.000
_cell.length_c   1.000
_cell.angle_alpha   90.00
_cell.angle_beta   90.00
_cell.angle_gamma   90.00
#
_symmetry.space_group_name_H-M   'P 1'
#
loop_
_entity.id
_entity.type
_entity.pdbx_description
1 polymer ?
#
loop_
_entity_poly.entity_id
_entity_poly.type
_entity_poly.pdbx_seq_one_letter_code
_entity_poly.pdbx_strand_id
1 'polypeptide(L)'
;MAPVIEALRAEGRVTVEALAYRQACALWTKRDLAHQKLTDNITPSEVERLLQSPDAALLLTGSSFDPSLEKRFIAAARESGLPSLTVLDFWSHYALRFSDADGHLVYVPDRIAAMDKRAHAEMAA
;
A
#
# COMPACT_ATOMS: atom_id res chain seq x y z
N MET A 1 -2.51 8.91 1.70
CA MET A 1 -1.05 8.67 1.74
C MET A 1 -0.17 9.91 1.79
N ALA A 2 -0.42 11.00 1.05
CA ALA A 2 0.49 12.16 1.03
C ALA A 2 0.94 12.68 2.42
N PRO A 3 0.03 12.91 3.40
CA PRO A 3 0.45 13.33 4.74
C PRO A 3 1.36 12.33 5.47
N VAL A 4 1.19 11.03 5.21
CA VAL A 4 2.02 9.98 5.81
C VAL A 4 3.43 10.02 5.23
N ILE A 5 3.55 10.19 3.91
CA ILE A 5 4.84 10.34 3.23
C ILE A 5 5.57 11.58 3.74
N GLU A 6 4.87 12.70 3.85
CA GLU A 6 5.40 13.96 4.37
C GLU A 6 5.93 13.78 5.82
N ALA A 7 5.12 13.18 6.69
CA ALA A 7 5.49 12.94 8.09
C ALA A 7 6.73 12.03 8.23
N LEU A 8 6.77 10.91 7.50
CA LEU A 8 7.91 9.98 7.53
C LEU A 8 9.20 10.62 7.02
N ARG A 9 9.12 11.40 5.93
CA ARG A 9 10.27 12.13 5.38
C ARG A 9 10.74 13.24 6.34
N ALA A 10 9.83 13.95 6.99
CA ALA A 10 10.16 15.00 7.94
C ALA A 10 10.81 14.46 9.23
N GLU A 11 10.43 13.25 9.68
CA GLU A 11 11.06 12.59 10.84
C GLU A 11 12.51 12.17 10.54
N GLY A 12 12.84 11.89 9.27
CA GLY A 12 14.22 11.62 8.83
C GLY A 12 14.82 10.30 9.33
N ARG A 13 14.01 9.41 9.93
CA ARG A 13 14.45 8.09 10.43
C ARG A 13 14.38 6.98 9.39
N VAL A 14 13.64 7.22 8.31
CA VAL A 14 13.46 6.28 7.20
C VAL A 14 13.57 7.02 5.88
N THR A 15 14.03 6.30 4.85
CA THR A 15 13.94 6.76 3.46
C THR A 15 12.62 6.29 2.88
N VAL A 16 11.93 7.18 2.16
CA VAL A 16 10.63 6.86 1.55
C VAL A 16 10.73 6.90 0.03
N GLU A 17 10.78 5.72 -0.57
CA GLU A 17 10.55 5.51 -2.00
C GLU A 17 9.05 5.48 -2.27
N ALA A 18 8.52 6.58 -2.81
CA ALA A 18 7.08 6.72 -3.04
C ALA A 18 6.70 6.24 -4.44
N LEU A 19 5.77 5.30 -4.52
CA LEU A 19 5.18 4.83 -5.78
C LEU A 19 3.75 5.37 -5.91
N ALA A 20 3.41 5.95 -7.06
CA ALA A 20 2.11 6.56 -7.30
C ALA A 20 1.49 6.08 -8.61
N TYR A 21 0.16 6.03 -8.67
CA TYR A 21 -0.58 5.71 -9.90
C TYR A 21 -1.81 6.62 -10.02
N ARG A 22 -2.31 6.77 -11.26
CA ARG A 22 -3.51 7.54 -11.60
C ARG A 22 -3.59 8.91 -10.88
N GLN A 23 -4.66 9.18 -10.14
CA GLN A 23 -4.91 10.47 -9.48
C GLN A 23 -3.85 10.82 -8.43
N ALA A 24 -3.22 9.83 -7.79
CA ALA A 24 -2.16 10.07 -6.81
C ALA A 24 -0.97 10.78 -7.45
N CYS A 25 -0.61 10.46 -8.71
CA CYS A 25 0.48 11.14 -9.41
C CYS A 25 0.26 12.65 -9.49
N ALA A 26 -0.92 13.06 -9.99
CA ALA A 26 -1.25 14.47 -10.15
C ALA A 26 -1.30 15.22 -8.80
N LEU A 27 -1.85 14.57 -7.76
CA LEU A 27 -1.91 15.14 -6.41
C LEU A 27 -0.52 15.29 -5.80
N TRP A 28 0.36 14.31 -5.97
CA TRP A 28 1.69 14.31 -5.39
C TRP A 28 2.64 15.27 -6.13
N THR A 29 2.54 15.38 -7.46
CA THR A 29 3.27 16.41 -8.22
C THR A 29 2.88 17.82 -7.77
N LYS A 30 1.58 18.09 -7.55
CA LYS A 30 1.14 19.41 -7.05
C LYS A 30 1.65 19.75 -5.65
N ARG A 31 2.05 18.74 -4.87
CA ARG A 31 2.60 18.88 -3.52
C ARG A 31 4.12 18.79 -3.47
N ASP A 32 4.77 18.74 -4.63
CA ASP A 32 6.22 18.55 -4.74
C ASP A 32 6.72 17.27 -4.02
N LEU A 33 5.89 16.23 -4.01
CA LEU A 33 6.27 14.93 -3.47
C LEU A 33 6.94 14.11 -4.56
N ALA A 34 8.26 13.93 -4.45
CA ALA A 34 9.03 13.04 -5.30
C ALA A 34 8.45 11.61 -5.25
N HIS A 35 8.14 11.06 -6.42
CA HIS A 35 7.56 9.73 -6.58
C HIS A 35 7.89 9.12 -7.94
N GLN A 36 7.91 7.79 -7.99
CA GLN A 36 7.92 7.05 -9.24
C GLN A 36 6.49 6.74 -9.67
N LYS A 37 6.17 7.06 -10.93
CA LYS A 37 4.88 6.73 -11.54
C LYS A 37 4.83 5.25 -11.89
N LEU A 38 3.81 4.56 -11.41
CA LEU A 38 3.43 3.22 -11.81
C LEU A 38 2.45 3.27 -12.99
N THR A 39 2.50 2.23 -13.82
CA THR A 39 1.53 1.98 -14.88
C THR A 39 0.45 1.03 -14.37
N ASP A 40 -0.75 1.12 -14.94
CA ASP A 40 -1.85 0.21 -14.58
C ASP A 40 -1.57 -1.26 -15.00
N ASN A 41 -0.63 -1.45 -15.93
CA ASN A 41 -0.27 -2.75 -16.49
C ASN A 41 1.06 -3.29 -15.95
N ILE A 42 1.45 -2.90 -14.73
CA ILE A 42 2.68 -3.40 -14.12
C ILE A 42 2.65 -4.93 -14.02
N THR A 43 3.74 -5.56 -14.44
CA THR A 43 3.88 -7.02 -14.39
C THR A 43 4.30 -7.50 -12.99
N PRO A 44 4.07 -8.78 -12.64
CA PRO A 44 4.57 -9.34 -11.38
C PRO A 44 6.09 -9.15 -11.20
N SER A 45 6.88 -9.39 -12.25
CA SER A 45 8.34 -9.22 -12.19
C SER A 45 8.77 -7.77 -12.00
N GLU A 46 8.01 -6.80 -12.50
CA GLU A 46 8.26 -5.38 -12.23
C GLU A 46 7.94 -5.02 -10.78
N VAL A 47 6.87 -5.57 -10.20
CA VAL A 47 6.55 -5.41 -8.77
C VAL A 47 7.65 -6.00 -7.91
N GLU A 48 8.07 -7.23 -8.17
CA GLU A 48 9.17 -7.90 -7.45
C GLU A 48 10.45 -7.06 -7.50
N ARG A 49 10.83 -6.57 -8.69
CA ARG A 49 12.01 -5.72 -8.85
C ARG A 49 11.92 -4.42 -8.03
N LEU A 50 10.73 -3.84 -7.91
CA LEU A 50 10.52 -2.65 -7.09
C LEU A 50 10.62 -2.95 -5.58
N LEU A 51 10.27 -4.17 -5.16
CA LEU A 51 10.39 -4.60 -3.76
C LEU A 51 11.79 -5.08 -3.40
N GLN A 52 12.61 -5.47 -4.37
CA GLN A 52 14.00 -5.96 -4.18
C GLN A 52 15.03 -4.85 -3.94
N SER A 53 14.63 -3.65 -3.52
CA SER A 53 15.60 -2.65 -3.06
C SER A 53 16.33 -3.22 -1.83
N PRO A 54 17.68 -3.28 -1.82
CA PRO A 54 18.45 -3.94 -0.75
C PRO A 54 18.13 -3.45 0.67
N ASP A 55 17.67 -2.20 0.77
CA ASP A 55 17.35 -1.51 2.02
C ASP A 55 15.84 -1.45 2.31
N ALA A 56 15.00 -2.10 1.50
CA ALA A 56 13.56 -2.15 1.74
C ALA A 56 13.27 -2.98 3.00
N ALA A 57 12.79 -2.31 4.05
CA ALA A 57 12.44 -2.94 5.32
C ALA A 57 10.92 -3.13 5.53
N LEU A 58 10.10 -2.42 4.74
CA LEU A 58 8.64 -2.40 4.90
C LEU A 58 7.97 -1.96 3.59
N LEU A 59 6.94 -2.69 3.16
CA LEU A 59 5.95 -2.22 2.21
C LEU A 59 4.85 -1.45 2.95
N LEU A 60 4.65 -0.18 2.63
CA LEU A 60 3.53 0.62 3.12
C LEU A 60 2.54 0.90 1.99
N THR A 61 1.31 0.42 2.13
CA THR A 61 0.22 0.67 1.19
C THR A 61 -0.84 1.58 1.83
N GLY A 62 -1.49 2.41 1.02
CA GLY A 62 -2.77 3.01 1.39
C GLY A 62 -3.88 2.21 0.75
N SER A 63 -5.03 2.10 1.41
CA SER A 63 -6.20 1.53 0.74
C SER A 63 -6.72 2.49 -0.32
N SER A 64 -7.02 2.01 -1.52
CA SER A 64 -7.75 2.78 -2.52
C SER A 64 -9.15 2.19 -2.76
N PHE A 65 -9.85 2.77 -3.73
CA PHE A 65 -11.11 2.22 -4.22
C PHE A 65 -10.92 0.98 -5.10
N ASP A 66 -9.80 0.90 -5.83
CA ASP A 66 -9.43 -0.22 -6.71
C ASP A 66 -8.20 -0.93 -6.11
N PRO A 67 -8.39 -1.97 -5.30
CA PRO A 67 -7.30 -2.61 -4.56
C PRO A 67 -6.42 -3.50 -5.46
N SER A 68 -6.68 -3.59 -6.76
CA SER A 68 -5.99 -4.54 -7.65
C SER A 68 -4.47 -4.38 -7.62
N LEU A 69 -3.97 -3.14 -7.63
CA LEU A 69 -2.54 -2.85 -7.56
C LEU A 69 -1.97 -3.15 -6.16
N GLU A 70 -2.67 -2.72 -5.10
CA GLU A 70 -2.29 -2.98 -3.72
C GLU A 70 -2.15 -4.49 -3.44
N LYS A 71 -3.10 -5.29 -3.92
CA LYS A 71 -3.07 -6.76 -3.81
C LYS A 71 -1.82 -7.38 -4.43
N ARG A 72 -1.39 -6.89 -5.61
CA ARG A 72 -0.17 -7.38 -6.27
C ARG A 72 1.07 -7.10 -5.44
N PHE A 73 1.20 -5.90 -4.90
CA PHE A 73 2.33 -5.53 -4.04
C PHE A 73 2.33 -6.32 -2.72
N ILE A 74 1.16 -6.50 -2.09
CA ILE A 74 1.04 -7.29 -0.86
C ILE A 74 1.41 -8.75 -1.09
N ALA A 75 0.94 -9.35 -2.19
CA ALA A 75 1.28 -10.73 -2.55
C ALA A 75 2.81 -10.89 -2.76
N ALA A 76 3.41 -10.01 -3.57
CA ALA A 76 4.84 -10.05 -3.83
C ALA A 76 5.69 -9.76 -2.56
N ALA A 77 5.24 -8.89 -1.67
CA ALA A 77 5.90 -8.64 -0.39
C ALA A 77 5.89 -9.89 0.49
N ARG A 78 4.74 -10.58 0.58
CA ARG A 78 4.64 -11.85 1.31
C ARG A 78 5.57 -12.92 0.74
N GLU A 79 5.60 -13.08 -0.59
CA GLU A 79 6.44 -14.07 -1.26
C GLU A 79 7.94 -13.82 -1.04
N SER A 80 8.34 -12.56 -0.93
CA SER A 80 9.72 -12.15 -0.65
C SER A 80 10.07 -12.03 0.84
N GLY A 81 9.10 -12.24 1.73
CA GLY A 81 9.28 -12.08 3.17
C GLY A 81 9.43 -10.62 3.64
N LEU A 82 9.11 -9.64 2.79
CA LEU A 82 9.11 -8.23 3.14
C LEU A 82 7.86 -7.92 3.98
N PRO A 83 8.01 -7.39 5.21
CA PRO A 83 6.87 -7.00 6.03
C PRO A 83 5.98 -5.96 5.32
N SER A 84 4.68 -6.04 5.54
CA SER A 84 3.69 -5.19 4.88
C SER A 84 2.71 -4.55 5.88
N LEU A 85 2.41 -3.28 5.67
CA LEU A 85 1.45 -2.50 6.44
C LEU A 85 0.49 -1.77 5.48
N THR A 86 -0.81 -1.92 5.69
CA THR A 86 -1.83 -1.10 5.01
C THR A 86 -2.38 -0.05 5.96
N VAL A 87 -2.37 1.22 5.55
CA VAL A 87 -3.09 2.30 6.21
C VAL A 87 -4.48 2.39 5.61
N LEU A 88 -5.50 2.17 6.44
CA LEU A 88 -6.89 2.32 6.03
C LEU A 88 -7.25 3.80 5.96
N ASP A 89 -7.90 4.18 4.86
CA ASP A 89 -8.45 5.52 4.64
C ASP A 89 -9.98 5.54 4.60
N PHE A 90 -10.62 4.37 4.53
CA PHE A 90 -12.07 4.21 4.52
C PHE A 90 -12.51 2.90 5.19
N TRP A 91 -13.65 2.92 5.87
CA TRP A 91 -14.15 1.83 6.72
C TRP A 91 -15.06 0.81 6.01
N SER A 92 -14.84 0.57 4.72
CA SER A 92 -15.66 -0.39 3.97
C SER A 92 -14.84 -1.20 2.98
N HIS A 93 -15.52 -2.14 2.30
CA HIS A 93 -14.94 -2.98 1.25
C HIS A 93 -13.78 -3.86 1.73
N TYR A 94 -13.74 -4.24 3.02
CA TYR A 94 -12.67 -5.07 3.58
C TYR A 94 -12.50 -6.41 2.85
N ALA A 95 -13.60 -7.14 2.63
CA ALA A 95 -13.57 -8.38 1.86
C ALA A 95 -13.00 -8.14 0.46
N LEU A 96 -13.56 -7.18 -0.29
CA LEU A 96 -13.05 -6.82 -1.62
C LEU A 96 -11.56 -6.44 -1.63
N ARG A 97 -11.06 -5.78 -0.58
CA ARG A 97 -9.66 -5.34 -0.47
C ARG A 97 -8.70 -6.49 -0.20
N PHE A 98 -9.10 -7.44 0.64
CA PHE A 98 -8.18 -8.44 1.18
C PHE A 98 -8.44 -9.87 0.69
N SER A 99 -9.54 -10.10 -0.02
CA SER A 99 -9.88 -11.41 -0.59
C SER A 99 -9.53 -11.56 -2.07
N ASP A 100 -9.38 -12.80 -2.54
CA ASP A 100 -9.47 -13.13 -3.96
C ASP A 100 -10.93 -13.14 -4.46
N ALA A 101 -11.12 -13.60 -5.70
CA ALA A 101 -12.44 -13.71 -6.34
C ALA A 101 -13.34 -14.76 -5.67
N ASP A 102 -12.76 -15.74 -4.99
CA ASP A 102 -13.46 -16.81 -4.28
C ASP A 102 -13.74 -16.44 -2.81
N GLY A 103 -13.26 -15.29 -2.36
CA GLY A 103 -13.44 -14.80 -0.99
C GLY A 103 -12.35 -15.22 -0.01
N HIS A 104 -11.28 -15.89 -0.46
CA HIS A 104 -10.17 -16.25 0.41
C HIS A 104 -9.31 -15.02 0.71
N LEU A 105 -8.96 -14.82 1.99
CA LEU A 105 -8.20 -13.67 2.49
C LEU A 105 -6.69 -13.73 2.16
N VAL A 106 -6.36 -13.90 0.88
CA VAL A 106 -4.98 -14.08 0.41
C VAL A 106 -4.20 -12.78 0.30
N TYR A 107 -4.84 -11.61 0.35
CA TYR A 107 -4.20 -10.30 0.20
C TYR A 107 -4.19 -9.48 1.50
N VAL A 108 -4.22 -10.14 2.66
CA VAL A 108 -4.09 -9.49 3.97
C VAL A 108 -2.62 -9.11 4.23
N PRO A 109 -2.30 -7.84 4.51
CA PRO A 109 -0.94 -7.45 4.91
C PRO A 109 -0.60 -7.97 6.31
N ASP A 110 0.68 -7.93 6.71
CA ASP A 110 1.10 -8.36 8.05
C ASP A 110 0.44 -7.52 9.17
N ARG A 111 0.19 -6.25 8.87
CA ARG A 111 -0.49 -5.31 9.77
C ARG A 111 -1.44 -4.40 9.00
N ILE A 112 -2.51 -3.99 9.67
CA ILE A 112 -3.46 -2.98 9.18
C ILE A 112 -3.56 -1.87 10.23
N ALA A 113 -3.29 -0.63 9.82
CA ALA A 113 -3.52 0.56 10.64
C ALA A 113 -4.93 1.09 10.37
N ALA A 114 -5.86 0.82 11.30
CA ALA A 114 -7.20 1.38 11.29
C ALA A 114 -7.21 2.82 11.82
N MET A 115 -8.04 3.68 11.22
CA MET A 115 -8.16 5.10 11.61
C MET A 115 -8.75 5.31 13.01
N ASP A 116 -9.63 4.41 13.44
CA ASP A 116 -10.31 4.47 14.73
C ASP A 116 -10.77 3.08 15.19
N LYS A 117 -11.34 3.04 16.40
CA LYS A 117 -11.86 1.82 17.02
C LYS A 117 -13.06 1.23 16.28
N ARG A 118 -13.85 2.06 15.59
CA ARG A 118 -15.02 1.61 14.85
C ARG A 118 -14.61 0.87 13.59
N ALA A 119 -13.71 1.45 12.79
CA ALA A 119 -13.15 0.80 11.61
C ALA A 119 -12.45 -0.53 11.97
N HIS A 120 -11.77 -0.57 13.12
CA HIS A 120 -11.22 -1.82 13.63
C HIS A 120 -12.31 -2.85 13.96
N ALA A 121 -13.36 -2.46 14.67
CA ALA A 121 -14.45 -3.36 15.04
C ALA A 121 -15.23 -3.88 13.82
N GLU A 122 -15.54 -3.01 12.85
CA GLU A 122 -16.24 -3.40 11.62
C GLU A 122 -15.40 -4.33 10.73
N MET A 123 -14.07 -4.19 10.73
CA MET A 123 -13.18 -5.09 10.01
C MET A 123 -13.03 -6.47 10.66
N ALA A 124 -13.14 -6.54 11.99
CA ALA A 124 -12.96 -7.76 12.77
C ALA A 124 -14.26 -8.55 13.02
N ALA A 125 -15.40 -8.00 12.61
CA ALA A 125 -16.74 -8.59 12.75
C ALA A 125 -17.03 -9.61 11.65
#